data_AF-A0A9E2D708-F1
#
_entry.id   AF-A0A9E2D708-F1
#
_cell.length_a   1.000
_cell.length_b   1.000
_cell.length_c   1.000
_cell.angle_alpha   90.00
_cell.angle_beta   90.00
_cell.angle_gamma   90.00
#
_symmetry.space_group_name_H-M   'P 1'
#
loop_
_entity.id
_entity.type
_entity.pdbx_description
1 polymer ?
#
loop_
_entity_poly.entity_id
_entity_poly.type
_entity_poly.pdbx_seq_one_letter_code
_entity_poly.pdbx_strand_id
1 'polypeptide(L)'
;MFSLIKKFLGDKASRDLKAINPLLQKTLAAYPKISQLDNDALRAKTQEFKQRIKDHVAAEQQESDELKAQLEANPDLSAEEKEKIYERIDKLEKIQYDKTEEILLELLPEAFSVMKETARRFRDNEEVEVTANAMDGNIAATRENVTIRNGKAYYRNTWTAGGNMITWDMVHYDVQLIGGIVLHQGKIAEMATGEGKTLVATLPVYLNALAGKGVHLVTVNDYLAKRDSEWMGMLYEFLGLTIDCIDKHEPNSHARRKAYQADITYG
;
A
#
# COMPACT_ATOMS: atom_id res chain seq x y z
N MET A 1 41.71 0.10 20.44
CA MET A 1 40.56 0.32 21.35
C MET A 1 39.19 0.34 20.64
N PHE A 2 39.08 0.83 19.38
CA PHE A 2 37.82 0.82 18.60
C PHE A 2 37.27 -0.56 18.20
N SER A 3 38.13 -1.59 18.09
CA SER A 3 37.73 -2.94 17.67
C SER A 3 36.92 -3.72 18.74
N LEU A 4 37.19 -3.48 20.03
CA LEU A 4 36.53 -4.21 21.14
C LEU A 4 35.12 -3.69 21.44
N ILE A 5 34.87 -2.37 21.30
CA ILE A 5 33.54 -1.77 21.47
C ILE A 5 32.59 -2.18 20.33
N LYS A 6 33.10 -2.25 19.09
CA LYS A 6 32.34 -2.73 17.92
C LYS A 6 31.93 -4.21 18.05
N LYS A 7 32.75 -5.01 18.76
CA LYS A 7 32.48 -6.44 19.03
C LYS A 7 31.43 -6.65 20.13
N PHE A 8 31.26 -5.69 21.05
CA PHE A 8 30.30 -5.75 22.15
C PHE A 8 28.94 -5.11 21.83
N LEU A 9 28.90 -4.08 20.98
CA LEU A 9 27.66 -3.35 20.62
C LEU A 9 27.11 -3.68 19.24
N GLY A 10 27.88 -4.38 18.39
CA GLY A 10 27.58 -4.53 16.97
C GLY A 10 27.75 -3.22 16.19
N ASP A 11 27.82 -3.30 14.87
CA ASP A 11 27.71 -2.10 14.02
C ASP A 11 26.25 -1.60 13.93
N LYS A 12 26.04 -0.45 13.29
CA LYS A 12 24.69 0.12 13.13
C LYS A 12 23.77 -0.86 12.37
N ALA A 13 24.26 -1.45 11.28
CA ALA A 13 23.48 -2.37 10.46
C ALA A 13 22.99 -3.60 11.25
N SER A 14 23.85 -4.22 12.04
CA SER A 14 23.46 -5.37 12.88
C SER A 14 22.47 -5.00 13.99
N ARG A 15 22.55 -3.79 14.54
CA ARG A 15 21.54 -3.30 15.51
C ARG A 15 20.19 -3.01 14.84
N ASP A 16 20.20 -2.37 13.67
CA ASP A 16 18.98 -2.08 12.92
C ASP A 16 18.29 -3.38 12.47
N LEU A 17 19.05 -4.38 11.99
CA LEU A 17 18.54 -5.70 11.67
C LEU A 17 17.94 -6.41 12.89
N LYS A 18 18.59 -6.33 14.06
CA LYS A 18 18.04 -6.88 15.31
C LYS A 18 16.71 -6.22 15.69
N ALA A 19 16.55 -4.92 15.44
CA ALA A 19 15.30 -4.21 15.70
C ALA A 19 14.17 -4.60 14.73
N ILE A 20 14.50 -4.95 13.48
CA ILE A 20 13.53 -5.36 12.45
C ILE A 20 13.14 -6.83 12.58
N ASN A 21 14.06 -7.68 13.06
CA ASN A 21 13.86 -9.13 13.12
C ASN A 21 12.53 -9.57 13.78
N PRO A 22 12.06 -8.97 14.89
CA PRO A 22 10.75 -9.33 15.45
C PRO A 22 9.59 -9.16 14.47
N LEU A 23 9.56 -8.09 13.67
CA LEU A 23 8.54 -7.88 12.64
C LEU A 23 8.69 -8.89 11.50
N LEU A 24 9.92 -9.15 11.04
CA LEU A 24 10.18 -10.16 10.02
C LEU A 24 9.66 -11.54 10.47
N GLN A 25 9.98 -11.97 11.70
CA GLN A 25 9.53 -13.26 12.22
C GLN A 25 8.00 -13.34 12.33
N LYS A 26 7.33 -12.24 12.73
CA LYS A 26 5.87 -12.18 12.70
C LYS A 26 5.32 -12.32 11.27
N THR A 27 5.93 -11.68 10.27
CA THR A 27 5.54 -11.80 8.86
C THR A 27 5.69 -13.24 8.37
N LEU A 28 6.84 -13.86 8.64
CA LEU A 28 7.10 -15.26 8.29
C LEU A 28 6.12 -16.23 8.98
N ALA A 29 5.73 -15.95 10.23
CA ALA A 29 4.76 -16.74 10.96
C ALA A 29 3.31 -16.54 10.49
N ALA A 30 2.97 -15.36 9.95
CA ALA A 30 1.66 -15.07 9.37
C ALA A 30 1.48 -15.77 8.00
N TYR A 31 2.55 -15.86 7.22
CA TYR A 31 2.52 -16.33 5.83
C TYR A 31 1.83 -17.69 5.62
N PRO A 32 2.09 -18.76 6.40
CA PRO A 32 1.44 -20.06 6.20
C PRO A 32 -0.09 -20.02 6.25
N LYS A 33 -0.67 -19.14 7.08
CA LYS A 33 -2.13 -18.97 7.15
C LYS A 33 -2.66 -18.23 5.92
N ILE A 34 -1.95 -17.20 5.48
CA ILE A 34 -2.32 -16.41 4.29
C ILE A 34 -2.21 -17.24 3.01
N SER A 35 -1.17 -18.08 2.89
CA SER A 35 -0.98 -18.95 1.72
C SER A 35 -2.05 -20.02 1.54
N GLN A 36 -2.85 -20.31 2.58
CA GLN A 36 -3.96 -21.27 2.53
C GLN A 36 -5.28 -20.65 2.09
N LEU A 37 -5.39 -19.32 2.02
CA LEU A 37 -6.60 -18.64 1.55
C LEU A 37 -6.84 -18.96 0.07
N ASP A 38 -8.10 -19.01 -0.37
CA ASP A 38 -8.40 -18.97 -1.81
C ASP A 38 -8.23 -17.54 -2.37
N ASN A 39 -8.46 -17.33 -3.67
CA ASN A 39 -8.26 -16.03 -4.31
C ASN A 39 -9.23 -14.95 -3.81
N ASP A 40 -10.47 -15.32 -3.53
CA ASP A 40 -11.48 -14.38 -3.04
C ASP A 40 -11.20 -13.99 -1.59
N ALA A 41 -10.83 -14.94 -0.74
CA ALA A 41 -10.45 -14.71 0.65
C ALA A 41 -9.15 -13.89 0.77
N LEU A 42 -8.17 -14.11 -0.13
CA LEU A 42 -6.96 -13.29 -0.18
C LEU A 42 -7.30 -11.82 -0.50
N ARG A 43 -8.17 -11.57 -1.49
CA ARG A 43 -8.64 -10.21 -1.83
C ARG A 43 -9.45 -9.60 -0.70
N ALA A 44 -10.27 -10.39 -0.01
CA ALA A 44 -11.11 -9.91 1.09
C ALA A 44 -10.29 -9.35 2.27
N LYS A 45 -9.03 -9.79 2.44
CA LYS A 45 -8.13 -9.23 3.46
C LYS A 45 -7.94 -7.72 3.32
N THR A 46 -7.97 -7.17 2.10
CA THR A 46 -7.86 -5.71 1.91
C THR A 46 -9.02 -4.97 2.57
N GLN A 47 -10.25 -5.46 2.43
CA GLN A 47 -11.42 -4.84 3.07
C GLN A 47 -11.42 -5.05 4.59
N GLU A 48 -10.99 -6.22 5.07
CA GLU A 48 -10.79 -6.47 6.49
C GLU A 48 -9.79 -5.48 7.10
N PHE A 49 -8.65 -5.25 6.45
CA PHE A 49 -7.64 -4.32 6.94
C PHE A 49 -8.14 -2.87 6.93
N LYS A 50 -8.80 -2.44 5.85
CA LYS A 50 -9.41 -1.10 5.77
C LYS A 50 -10.43 -0.89 6.91
N GLN A 51 -11.24 -1.91 7.22
CA GLN A 51 -12.20 -1.86 8.32
C GLN A 51 -11.52 -1.79 9.68
N ARG A 52 -10.49 -2.61 9.94
CA ARG A 52 -9.71 -2.56 11.20
C ARG A 52 -9.09 -1.18 11.43
N ILE A 53 -8.53 -0.56 10.39
CA ILE A 53 -7.99 0.81 10.47
C ILE A 53 -9.09 1.81 10.80
N LYS A 54 -10.21 1.75 10.07
CA LYS A 54 -11.37 2.63 10.28
C LYS A 54 -11.89 2.53 11.71
N ASP A 55 -12.06 1.32 12.23
CA ASP A 55 -12.53 1.08 13.59
C ASP A 55 -11.54 1.62 14.63
N HIS A 56 -10.23 1.46 14.37
CA HIS A 56 -9.18 1.91 15.29
C HIS A 56 -9.15 3.43 15.45
N VAL A 57 -9.48 4.20 14.41
CA VAL A 57 -9.50 5.68 14.43
C VAL A 57 -10.91 6.29 14.53
N ALA A 58 -11.94 5.46 14.73
CA ALA A 58 -13.33 5.87 14.61
C ALA A 58 -13.72 6.99 15.60
N ALA A 59 -13.23 6.92 16.85
CA ALA A 59 -13.57 7.88 17.89
C ALA A 59 -13.09 9.30 17.53
N GLU A 60 -11.82 9.43 17.11
CA GLU A 60 -11.25 10.73 16.75
C GLU A 60 -11.80 11.23 15.41
N GLN A 61 -12.14 10.32 14.49
CA GLN A 61 -12.78 10.68 13.23
C GLN A 61 -14.18 11.25 13.48
N GLN A 62 -14.97 10.58 14.30
CA GLN A 62 -16.30 11.05 14.68
C GLN A 62 -16.24 12.44 15.34
N GLU A 63 -15.34 12.64 16.31
CA GLU A 63 -15.21 13.94 16.98
C GLU A 63 -14.77 15.04 15.99
N SER A 64 -13.85 14.74 15.06
CA SER A 64 -13.41 15.69 14.03
C SER A 64 -14.57 16.08 13.10
N ASP A 65 -15.39 15.11 12.70
CA ASP A 65 -16.53 15.34 11.80
C ASP A 65 -17.64 16.14 12.50
N GLU A 66 -17.91 15.88 13.78
CA GLU A 66 -18.86 16.65 14.58
C GLU A 66 -18.41 18.12 14.74
N LEU A 67 -17.12 18.35 14.99
CA LEU A 67 -16.55 19.70 15.08
C LEU A 67 -16.60 20.45 13.75
N LYS A 68 -16.33 19.76 12.63
CA LYS A 68 -16.46 20.34 11.28
C LYS A 68 -17.92 20.70 10.98
N ALA A 69 -18.87 19.82 11.28
CA ALA A 69 -20.29 20.10 11.15
C ALA A 69 -20.74 21.27 12.03
N GLN A 70 -20.17 21.42 13.24
CA GLN A 70 -20.45 22.56 14.11
C GLN A 70 -20.01 23.89 13.50
N LEU A 71 -18.84 23.93 12.84
CA LEU A 71 -18.34 25.11 12.14
C LEU A 71 -19.24 25.48 10.94
N GLU A 72 -19.71 24.50 10.19
CA GLU A 72 -20.62 24.71 9.05
C GLU A 72 -22.01 25.19 9.49
N ALA A 73 -22.55 24.62 10.58
CA ALA A 73 -23.88 24.95 11.09
C ALA A 73 -23.96 26.31 11.78
N ASN A 74 -22.84 26.84 12.28
CA ASN A 74 -22.79 28.08 13.06
C ASN A 74 -21.79 29.09 12.44
N PRO A 75 -22.12 29.71 11.30
CA PRO A 75 -21.21 30.63 10.62
C PRO A 75 -20.89 31.90 11.44
N ASP A 76 -21.77 32.25 12.38
CA ASP A 76 -21.64 33.45 13.24
C ASP A 76 -20.83 33.22 14.52
N LEU A 77 -20.24 32.03 14.72
CA LEU A 77 -19.32 31.78 15.83
C LEU A 77 -18.23 32.86 15.89
N SER A 78 -17.91 33.30 17.10
CA SER A 78 -16.84 34.26 17.31
C SER A 78 -15.50 33.70 16.83
N ALA A 79 -14.56 34.60 16.50
CA ALA A 79 -13.23 34.18 16.06
C ALA A 79 -12.54 33.27 17.10
N GLU A 80 -12.71 33.57 18.39
CA GLU A 80 -12.14 32.80 19.50
C GLU A 80 -12.74 31.38 19.60
N GLU A 81 -14.05 31.23 19.37
CA GLU A 81 -14.69 29.91 19.38
C GLU A 81 -14.26 29.06 18.18
N LYS A 82 -14.16 29.68 16.99
CA LYS A 82 -13.66 28.99 15.78
C LYS A 82 -12.22 28.53 15.97
N GLU A 83 -11.37 29.38 16.53
CA GLU A 83 -9.96 29.05 16.83
C GLU A 83 -9.84 27.83 17.74
N LYS A 84 -10.62 27.77 18.83
CA LYS A 84 -10.64 26.60 19.74
C LYS A 84 -11.08 25.31 19.03
N ILE A 85 -12.05 25.39 18.13
CA ILE A 85 -12.50 24.22 17.36
C ILE A 85 -11.40 23.76 16.40
N TYR A 86 -10.78 24.67 15.65
CA TYR A 86 -9.66 24.32 14.76
C TYR A 86 -8.49 23.70 15.53
N GLU A 87 -8.10 24.28 16.67
CA GLU A 87 -7.05 23.68 17.51
C GLU A 87 -7.39 22.27 17.98
N ARG A 88 -8.68 21.98 18.25
CA ARG A 88 -9.11 20.64 18.63
C ARG A 88 -9.06 19.68 17.45
N ILE A 89 -9.49 20.11 16.27
CA ILE A 89 -9.40 19.33 15.03
C ILE A 89 -7.94 18.97 14.75
N ASP A 90 -7.01 19.92 14.81
CA ASP A 90 -5.58 19.68 14.57
C ASP A 90 -5.00 18.66 15.58
N LYS A 91 -5.40 18.73 16.85
CA LYS A 91 -5.00 17.75 17.87
C LYS A 91 -5.55 16.36 17.56
N LEU A 92 -6.81 16.26 17.11
CA LEU A 92 -7.42 14.99 16.71
C LEU A 92 -6.75 14.41 15.48
N GLU A 93 -6.41 15.22 14.48
CA GLU A 93 -5.69 14.77 13.29
C GLU A 93 -4.33 14.17 13.64
N LYS A 94 -3.61 14.79 14.60
CA LYS A 94 -2.35 14.21 15.11
C LYS A 94 -2.58 12.87 15.82
N ILE A 95 -3.62 12.76 16.66
CA ILE A 95 -3.93 11.50 17.35
C ILE A 95 -4.32 10.42 16.34
N GLN A 96 -5.13 10.75 15.34
CA GLN A 96 -5.49 9.83 14.25
C GLN A 96 -4.27 9.36 13.49
N TYR A 97 -3.32 10.25 13.21
CA TYR A 97 -2.06 9.89 12.55
C TYR A 97 -1.28 8.87 13.39
N ASP A 98 -1.03 9.14 14.67
CA ASP A 98 -0.28 8.25 15.56
C ASP A 98 -0.97 6.87 15.70
N LYS A 99 -2.30 6.86 15.83
CA LYS A 99 -3.09 5.62 15.87
C LYS A 99 -3.06 4.85 14.55
N THR A 100 -3.04 5.57 13.42
CA THR A 100 -2.91 4.95 12.09
C THR A 100 -1.56 4.25 11.96
N GLU A 101 -0.47 4.88 12.37
CA GLU A 101 0.86 4.27 12.37
C GLU A 101 0.93 3.01 13.26
N GLU A 102 0.29 3.06 14.44
CA GLU A 102 0.20 1.91 15.34
C GLU A 102 -0.50 0.70 14.69
N ILE A 103 -1.71 0.91 14.14
CA ILE A 103 -2.47 -0.18 13.52
C ILE A 103 -1.81 -0.68 12.23
N LEU A 104 -1.15 0.18 11.44
CA LEU A 104 -0.40 -0.26 10.25
C LEU A 104 0.77 -1.17 10.63
N LEU A 105 1.48 -0.88 11.73
CA LEU A 105 2.54 -1.76 12.25
C LEU A 105 1.99 -3.10 12.77
N GLU A 106 0.79 -3.10 13.36
CA GLU A 106 0.10 -4.33 13.75
C GLU A 106 -0.28 -5.18 12.54
N LEU A 107 -0.79 -4.54 11.47
CA LEU A 107 -1.25 -5.19 10.24
C LEU A 107 -0.11 -5.64 9.32
N LEU A 108 1.07 -5.03 9.43
CA LEU A 108 2.21 -5.25 8.54
C LEU A 108 2.49 -6.74 8.27
N PRO A 109 2.57 -7.64 9.27
CA PRO A 109 2.86 -9.05 9.02
C PRO A 109 1.86 -9.74 8.08
N GLU A 110 0.57 -9.48 8.25
CA GLU A 110 -0.48 -10.04 7.42
C GLU A 110 -0.50 -9.36 6.05
N ALA A 111 -0.41 -8.03 5.99
CA ALA A 111 -0.44 -7.26 4.75
C ALA A 111 0.72 -7.61 3.82
N PHE A 112 1.94 -7.74 4.36
CA PHE A 112 3.11 -8.15 3.57
C PHE A 112 2.98 -9.59 3.07
N SER A 113 2.39 -10.47 3.90
CA SER A 113 2.10 -11.84 3.49
C SER A 113 1.08 -11.91 2.37
N VAL A 114 0.05 -11.05 2.39
CA VAL A 114 -0.95 -10.92 1.30
C VAL A 114 -0.30 -10.49 0.00
N MET A 115 0.55 -9.47 0.03
CA MET A 115 1.27 -9.01 -1.17
C MET A 115 2.24 -10.08 -1.70
N LYS A 116 3.00 -10.75 -0.83
CA LYS A 116 3.89 -11.86 -1.21
C LYS A 116 3.12 -13.02 -1.84
N GLU A 117 2.01 -13.42 -1.24
CA GLU A 117 1.16 -14.51 -1.76
C GLU A 117 0.50 -14.11 -3.09
N THR A 118 0.10 -12.86 -3.26
CA THR A 118 -0.42 -12.34 -4.53
C THR A 118 0.64 -12.46 -5.63
N ALA A 119 1.86 -11.99 -5.37
CA ALA A 119 2.98 -12.13 -6.30
C ALA A 119 3.25 -13.61 -6.67
N ARG A 120 3.20 -14.50 -5.68
CA ARG A 120 3.35 -15.96 -5.91
C ARG A 120 2.25 -16.52 -6.80
N ARG A 121 0.99 -16.11 -6.62
CA ARG A 121 -0.14 -16.60 -7.44
C ARG A 121 -0.02 -16.21 -8.89
N PHE A 122 0.38 -14.96 -9.17
CA PHE A 122 0.64 -14.53 -10.54
C PHE A 122 1.83 -15.28 -11.16
N ARG A 123 2.86 -15.60 -10.36
CA ARG A 123 3.99 -16.40 -10.87
C ARG A 123 3.59 -17.84 -11.19
N ASP A 124 2.91 -18.49 -10.26
CA ASP A 124 2.66 -19.93 -10.31
C ASP A 124 1.46 -20.30 -11.22
N ASN A 125 0.66 -19.32 -11.68
CA ASN A 125 -0.53 -19.54 -12.51
C ASN A 125 -0.56 -18.59 -13.71
N GLU A 126 -0.85 -19.12 -14.90
CA GLU A 126 -1.03 -18.30 -16.12
C GLU A 126 -2.26 -17.38 -16.01
N GLU A 127 -3.27 -17.78 -15.24
CA GLU A 127 -4.51 -17.06 -15.02
C GLU A 127 -4.97 -17.25 -13.57
N VAL A 128 -5.29 -16.15 -12.88
CA VAL A 128 -5.81 -16.12 -11.50
C VAL A 128 -7.31 -15.79 -11.56
N GLU A 129 -8.14 -16.75 -11.15
CA GLU A 129 -9.61 -16.62 -11.14
C GLU A 129 -10.11 -16.07 -9.79
N VAL A 130 -11.03 -15.11 -9.84
CA VAL A 130 -11.76 -14.56 -8.69
C VAL A 130 -13.22 -14.32 -9.03
N THR A 131 -14.08 -14.22 -8.02
CA THR A 131 -15.45 -13.76 -8.19
C THR A 131 -15.45 -12.30 -8.66
N ALA A 132 -16.13 -12.02 -9.77
CA ALA A 132 -16.12 -10.69 -10.37
C ALA A 132 -16.92 -9.70 -9.51
N ASN A 133 -16.36 -8.50 -9.34
CA ASN A 133 -17.03 -7.35 -8.76
C ASN A 133 -17.00 -6.15 -9.74
N ALA A 134 -17.57 -5.01 -9.32
CA ALA A 134 -17.63 -3.81 -10.16
C ALA A 134 -16.25 -3.26 -10.55
N MET A 135 -15.26 -3.37 -9.67
CA MET A 135 -13.89 -2.93 -9.94
C MET A 135 -13.23 -3.81 -11.00
N ASP A 136 -13.44 -5.13 -10.96
CA ASP A 136 -12.94 -6.04 -11.99
C ASP A 136 -13.49 -5.69 -13.38
N GLY A 137 -14.76 -5.29 -13.46
CA GLY A 137 -15.37 -4.80 -14.70
C GLY A 137 -14.72 -3.52 -15.23
N ASN A 138 -14.41 -2.57 -14.34
CA ASN A 138 -13.71 -1.34 -14.71
C ASN A 138 -12.27 -1.62 -15.19
N ILE A 139 -11.58 -2.57 -14.55
CA ILE A 139 -10.22 -2.98 -14.95
C ILE A 139 -10.27 -3.69 -16.30
N ALA A 140 -11.21 -4.61 -16.52
CA ALA A 140 -11.37 -5.32 -17.79
C ALA A 140 -11.70 -4.38 -18.98
N ALA A 141 -12.28 -3.20 -18.72
CA ALA A 141 -12.53 -2.19 -19.75
C ALA A 141 -11.25 -1.46 -20.22
N THR A 142 -10.19 -1.47 -19.42
CA THR A 142 -8.94 -0.74 -19.72
C THR A 142 -7.71 -1.64 -19.85
N ARG A 143 -7.77 -2.88 -19.32
CA ARG A 143 -6.67 -3.83 -19.31
C ARG A 143 -7.03 -5.11 -20.06
N GLU A 144 -6.30 -5.38 -21.15
CA GLU A 144 -6.52 -6.54 -22.01
C GLU A 144 -6.24 -7.88 -21.32
N ASN A 145 -5.43 -7.88 -20.26
CA ASN A 145 -5.08 -9.07 -19.49
C ASN A 145 -6.11 -9.45 -18.41
N VAL A 146 -7.22 -8.70 -18.30
CA VAL A 146 -8.31 -8.99 -17.38
C VAL A 146 -9.60 -9.22 -18.17
N THR A 147 -10.24 -10.38 -17.96
CA THR A 147 -11.48 -10.72 -18.67
C THR A 147 -12.59 -11.12 -17.70
N ILE A 148 -13.82 -10.75 -18.01
CA ILE A 148 -15.01 -11.15 -17.27
C ILE A 148 -15.77 -12.22 -18.06
N ARG A 149 -15.96 -13.40 -17.46
CA ARG A 149 -16.69 -14.52 -18.06
C ARG A 149 -17.50 -15.22 -16.98
N ASN A 150 -18.81 -15.41 -17.21
CA ASN A 150 -19.70 -16.18 -16.32
C ASN A 150 -19.67 -15.73 -14.83
N GLY A 151 -19.61 -14.43 -14.57
CA GLY A 151 -19.56 -13.89 -13.19
C GLY A 151 -18.21 -14.04 -12.49
N LYS A 152 -17.17 -14.48 -13.21
CA LYS A 152 -15.79 -14.57 -12.74
C LYS A 152 -14.90 -13.56 -13.47
N ALA A 153 -13.90 -13.07 -12.78
CA ALA A 153 -12.82 -12.26 -13.34
C ALA A 153 -11.55 -13.11 -13.42
N TYR A 154 -10.87 -13.00 -14.55
CA TYR A 154 -9.69 -13.79 -14.87
C TYR A 154 -8.53 -12.85 -15.15
N TYR A 155 -7.51 -12.92 -14.30
CA TYR A 155 -6.31 -12.08 -14.38
C TYR A 155 -5.16 -12.89 -14.94
N ARG A 156 -4.72 -12.58 -16.16
CA ARG A 156 -3.54 -13.24 -16.73
C ARG A 156 -2.25 -12.75 -16.09
N ASN A 157 -1.27 -13.63 -15.97
CA ASN A 157 0.04 -13.29 -15.46
C ASN A 157 0.96 -12.57 -16.46
N THR A 158 0.48 -12.34 -17.67
CA THR A 158 1.19 -11.64 -18.73
C THR A 158 0.41 -10.41 -19.18
N TRP A 159 1.07 -9.25 -19.25
CA TRP A 159 0.48 -7.98 -19.71
C TRP A 159 1.52 -7.02 -20.27
N THR A 160 1.07 -5.93 -20.90
CA THR A 160 1.95 -4.88 -21.40
C THR A 160 2.29 -3.89 -20.29
N ALA A 161 3.57 -3.59 -20.09
CA ALA A 161 4.04 -2.52 -19.21
C ALA A 161 5.22 -1.78 -19.86
N GLY A 162 5.15 -0.44 -19.90
CA GLY A 162 6.16 0.39 -20.57
C GLY A 162 6.37 0.01 -22.04
N GLY A 163 5.30 -0.42 -22.71
CA GLY A 163 5.31 -0.84 -24.12
C GLY A 163 5.84 -2.25 -24.39
N ASN A 164 6.24 -3.01 -23.37
CA ASN A 164 6.74 -4.38 -23.53
C ASN A 164 5.80 -5.39 -22.89
N MET A 165 5.61 -6.53 -23.55
CA MET A 165 4.91 -7.66 -22.96
C MET A 165 5.79 -8.28 -21.87
N ILE A 166 5.25 -8.37 -20.66
CA ILE A 166 5.93 -8.92 -19.49
C ILE A 166 5.13 -10.10 -18.96
N THR A 167 5.83 -11.16 -18.55
CA THR A 167 5.24 -12.25 -17.76
C THR A 167 5.73 -12.12 -16.33
N TRP A 168 4.80 -12.15 -15.38
CA TRP A 168 5.13 -12.09 -13.96
C TRP A 168 5.81 -13.38 -13.50
N ASP A 169 7.07 -13.28 -13.06
CA ASP A 169 7.85 -14.42 -12.54
C ASP A 169 8.62 -14.03 -11.27
N MET A 170 7.95 -13.32 -10.35
CA MET A 170 8.60 -12.79 -9.14
C MET A 170 7.84 -13.13 -7.86
N VAL A 171 8.59 -13.44 -6.80
CA VAL A 171 8.10 -13.62 -5.42
C VAL A 171 9.07 -12.95 -4.47
N HIS A 172 8.56 -12.29 -3.42
CA HIS A 172 9.40 -11.61 -2.45
C HIS A 172 10.29 -12.58 -1.65
N TYR A 173 11.59 -12.30 -1.62
CA TYR A 173 12.56 -12.90 -0.70
C TYR A 173 12.49 -12.26 0.69
N ASP A 174 13.02 -12.94 1.70
CA ASP A 174 13.00 -12.42 3.08
C ASP A 174 13.79 -11.12 3.23
N VAL A 175 14.88 -10.94 2.46
CA VAL A 175 15.63 -9.68 2.41
C VAL A 175 14.80 -8.53 1.83
N GLN A 176 13.85 -8.84 0.94
CA GLN A 176 12.93 -7.84 0.39
C GLN A 176 11.83 -7.50 1.39
N LEU A 177 11.38 -8.45 2.22
CA LEU A 177 10.49 -8.18 3.35
C LEU A 177 11.17 -7.23 4.36
N ILE A 178 12.45 -7.43 4.64
CA ILE A 178 13.25 -6.49 5.47
C ILE A 178 13.25 -5.10 4.83
N GLY A 179 13.54 -4.99 3.54
CA GLY A 179 13.50 -3.72 2.81
C GLY A 179 12.15 -3.01 2.91
N GLY A 180 11.05 -3.75 2.76
CA GLY A 180 9.70 -3.22 2.93
C GLY A 180 9.42 -2.70 4.35
N ILE A 181 9.88 -3.42 5.38
CA ILE A 181 9.74 -2.98 6.78
C ILE A 181 10.52 -1.68 7.03
N VAL A 182 11.74 -1.59 6.51
CA VAL A 182 12.58 -0.39 6.61
C VAL A 182 11.88 0.81 5.97
N LEU A 183 11.32 0.64 4.78
CA LEU A 183 10.59 1.70 4.07
C LEU A 183 9.34 2.15 4.82
N HIS A 184 8.53 1.23 5.36
CA HIS A 184 7.36 1.58 6.16
C HIS A 184 7.75 2.35 7.43
N GLN A 185 8.88 2.02 8.06
CA GLN A 185 9.40 2.78 9.23
C GLN A 185 9.95 4.18 8.89
N GLY A 186 9.73 4.69 7.67
CA GLY A 186 10.21 6.00 7.23
C GLY A 186 11.73 6.08 7.07
N LYS A 187 12.40 4.94 6.89
CA LYS A 187 13.87 4.87 6.73
C LYS A 187 14.27 4.57 5.29
N ILE A 188 15.53 4.83 4.98
CA ILE A 188 16.12 4.52 3.67
C ILE A 188 16.55 3.04 3.66
N ALA A 189 16.01 2.27 2.73
CA ALA A 189 16.45 0.91 2.44
C ALA A 189 17.53 0.92 1.33
N GLU A 190 18.80 0.78 1.71
CA GLU A 190 19.90 0.63 0.75
C GLU A 190 19.91 -0.80 0.20
N MET A 191 19.70 -0.93 -1.11
CA MET A 191 19.66 -2.23 -1.81
C MET A 191 20.44 -2.16 -3.10
N ALA A 192 21.29 -3.16 -3.35
CA ALA A 192 22.08 -3.26 -4.57
C ALA A 192 21.19 -3.34 -5.83
N THR A 193 21.77 -3.04 -6.99
CA THR A 193 21.09 -3.23 -8.27
C THR A 193 20.84 -4.73 -8.49
N GLY A 194 19.63 -5.10 -8.89
CA GLY A 194 19.21 -6.50 -9.03
C GLY A 194 18.44 -7.06 -7.83
N GLU A 195 18.46 -6.41 -6.66
CA GLU A 195 17.75 -6.86 -5.44
C GLU A 195 16.21 -6.68 -5.49
N GLY A 196 15.65 -6.28 -6.64
CA GLY A 196 14.21 -6.14 -6.82
C GLY A 196 13.57 -4.94 -6.10
N LYS A 197 14.22 -3.76 -6.11
CA LYS A 197 13.71 -2.52 -5.49
C LYS A 197 12.25 -2.19 -5.83
N THR A 198 11.88 -2.34 -7.11
CA THR A 198 10.50 -2.07 -7.57
C THR A 198 9.50 -3.05 -6.93
N LEU A 199 9.86 -4.32 -6.80
CA LEU A 199 9.04 -5.33 -6.13
C LEU A 199 8.96 -5.08 -4.61
N VAL A 200 10.07 -4.66 -3.99
CA VAL A 200 10.12 -4.33 -2.55
C VAL A 200 9.15 -3.20 -2.22
N ALA A 201 9.07 -2.18 -3.08
CA ALA A 201 8.18 -1.03 -2.89
C ALA A 201 6.70 -1.43 -2.80
N THR A 202 6.29 -2.56 -3.38
CA THR A 202 4.87 -2.99 -3.33
C THR A 202 4.39 -3.31 -1.93
N LEU A 203 5.28 -3.74 -1.05
CA LEU A 203 4.97 -4.10 0.33
C LEU A 203 4.49 -2.87 1.16
N PRO A 204 5.32 -1.82 1.36
CA PRO A 204 4.89 -0.63 2.09
C PRO A 204 3.84 0.17 1.32
N VAL A 205 3.87 0.20 -0.02
CA VAL A 205 2.84 0.93 -0.78
C VAL A 205 1.47 0.33 -0.53
N TYR A 206 1.34 -1.00 -0.62
CA TYR A 206 0.08 -1.68 -0.31
C TYR A 206 -0.36 -1.40 1.12
N LEU A 207 0.53 -1.58 2.11
CA LEU A 207 0.19 -1.38 3.52
C LEU A 207 -0.31 0.05 3.80
N ASN A 208 0.44 1.07 3.39
CA ASN A 208 0.08 2.47 3.69
C ASN A 208 -1.15 2.93 2.91
N ALA A 209 -1.40 2.38 1.71
CA ALA A 209 -2.60 2.68 0.93
C ALA A 209 -3.90 2.22 1.64
N LEU A 210 -3.82 1.24 2.55
CA LEU A 210 -4.97 0.78 3.33
C LEU A 210 -5.55 1.87 4.23
N ALA A 211 -4.77 2.90 4.61
CA ALA A 211 -5.26 4.02 5.40
C ALA A 211 -6.18 4.96 4.61
N GLY A 212 -6.25 4.83 3.27
CA GLY A 212 -7.12 5.65 2.43
C GLY A 212 -6.73 7.13 2.35
N LYS A 213 -5.47 7.45 2.69
CA LYS A 213 -4.90 8.82 2.61
C LYS A 213 -4.06 9.06 1.34
N GLY A 214 -3.94 8.05 0.48
CA GLY A 214 -3.11 8.08 -0.74
C GLY A 214 -1.64 7.77 -0.46
N VAL A 215 -0.98 7.10 -1.42
CA VAL A 215 0.47 6.86 -1.41
C VAL A 215 1.08 7.40 -2.70
N HIS A 216 2.10 8.25 -2.59
CA HIS A 216 2.82 8.77 -3.75
C HIS A 216 4.15 8.02 -3.93
N LEU A 217 4.30 7.31 -5.05
CA LEU A 217 5.56 6.70 -5.43
C LEU A 217 6.24 7.56 -6.50
N VAL A 218 7.36 8.17 -6.10
CA VAL A 218 8.13 9.07 -6.96
C VAL A 218 9.27 8.31 -7.61
N THR A 219 9.42 8.50 -8.92
CA THR A 219 10.51 7.95 -9.73
C THR A 219 11.37 9.07 -10.30
N VAL A 220 12.47 8.72 -10.98
CA VAL A 220 13.38 9.72 -11.55
C VAL A 220 12.93 10.26 -12.91
N ASN A 221 11.94 9.65 -13.56
CA ASN A 221 11.38 10.10 -14.83
C ASN A 221 10.03 9.44 -15.15
N ASP A 222 9.26 10.10 -16.02
CA ASP A 222 7.93 9.70 -16.46
C ASP A 222 7.87 8.29 -17.05
N TYR A 223 8.94 7.83 -17.71
CA TYR A 223 8.97 6.49 -18.30
C TYR A 223 8.95 5.42 -17.20
N LEU A 224 9.75 5.59 -16.15
CA LEU A 224 9.77 4.67 -15.01
C LEU A 224 8.46 4.74 -14.23
N ALA A 225 7.88 5.93 -14.02
CA ALA A 225 6.58 6.09 -13.38
C ALA A 225 5.48 5.31 -14.14
N LYS A 226 5.40 5.50 -15.47
CA LYS A 226 4.42 4.81 -16.33
C LYS A 226 4.64 3.31 -16.35
N ARG A 227 5.87 2.86 -16.60
CA ARG A 227 6.21 1.44 -16.64
C ARG A 227 5.91 0.75 -15.32
N ASP A 228 6.35 1.32 -14.20
CA ASP A 228 6.21 0.67 -12.89
C ASP A 228 4.77 0.70 -12.38
N SER A 229 3.99 1.75 -12.69
CA SER A 229 2.55 1.78 -12.41
C SER A 229 1.77 0.74 -13.22
N GLU A 230 2.15 0.48 -14.47
CA GLU A 230 1.54 -0.57 -15.29
C GLU A 230 1.94 -1.97 -14.83
N TRP A 231 3.22 -2.11 -14.47
CA TRP A 231 3.80 -3.37 -14.05
C TRP A 231 3.31 -3.78 -12.66
N MET A 232 3.61 -3.01 -11.60
CA MET A 232 3.20 -3.36 -10.24
C MET A 232 1.71 -3.13 -10.00
N GLY A 233 1.08 -2.26 -10.79
CA GLY A 233 -0.34 -1.91 -10.67
C GLY A 233 -1.29 -3.09 -10.68
N MET A 234 -0.98 -4.15 -11.44
CA MET A 234 -1.81 -5.35 -11.48
C MET A 234 -1.99 -6.00 -10.11
N LEU A 235 -0.95 -5.99 -9.26
CA LEU A 235 -1.04 -6.58 -7.92
C LEU A 235 -1.98 -5.76 -7.03
N TYR A 236 -1.87 -4.43 -7.09
CA TYR A 236 -2.72 -3.54 -6.28
C TYR A 236 -4.18 -3.60 -6.74
N GLU A 237 -4.43 -3.57 -8.05
CA GLU A 237 -5.76 -3.67 -8.63
C GLU A 237 -6.43 -5.01 -8.34
N PHE A 238 -5.66 -6.10 -8.44
CA PHE A 238 -6.13 -7.42 -8.03
C PHE A 238 -6.57 -7.41 -6.56
N LEU A 239 -5.79 -6.78 -5.68
CA LEU A 239 -6.12 -6.60 -4.25
C LEU A 239 -7.21 -5.52 -4.00
N GLY A 240 -7.80 -4.93 -5.03
CA GLY A 240 -8.89 -3.97 -4.89
C GLY A 240 -8.47 -2.56 -4.51
N LEU A 241 -7.21 -2.18 -4.78
CA LEU A 241 -6.73 -0.80 -4.68
C LEU A 241 -6.68 -0.15 -6.06
N THR A 242 -7.03 1.13 -6.10
CA THR A 242 -6.93 1.96 -7.30
C THR A 242 -5.52 2.53 -7.44
N ILE A 243 -5.03 2.59 -8.68
CA ILE A 243 -3.71 3.13 -9.02
C ILE A 243 -3.80 3.98 -10.27
N ASP A 244 -3.03 5.07 -10.31
CA ASP A 244 -2.82 5.86 -11.53
C ASP A 244 -1.42 6.48 -11.55
N CYS A 245 -1.03 7.03 -12.70
CA CYS A 245 0.24 7.74 -12.90
C CYS A 245 -0.04 9.14 -13.45
N ILE A 246 0.42 10.18 -12.73
CA ILE A 246 0.13 11.57 -13.10
C ILE A 246 0.73 11.96 -14.45
N ASP A 247 1.83 11.32 -14.86
CA ASP A 247 2.52 11.63 -16.12
C ASP A 247 1.76 11.10 -17.36
N LYS A 248 0.68 10.33 -17.15
CA LYS A 248 -0.26 9.94 -18.20
C LYS A 248 -1.24 11.07 -18.55
N HIS A 249 -1.30 12.11 -17.72
CA HIS A 249 -2.36 13.11 -17.77
C HIS A 249 -1.80 14.53 -17.87
N GLU A 250 -2.52 15.40 -18.58
CA GLU A 250 -2.12 16.81 -18.67
C GLU A 250 -2.19 17.51 -17.30
N PRO A 251 -1.25 18.44 -17.00
CA PRO A 251 -1.33 19.27 -15.80
C PRO A 251 -2.67 19.99 -15.67
N ASN A 252 -3.20 20.09 -14.44
CA ASN A 252 -4.47 20.72 -14.09
C ASN A 252 -5.74 20.10 -14.71
N SER A 253 -5.62 18.98 -15.43
CA SER A 253 -6.77 18.27 -15.99
C SER A 253 -7.59 17.56 -14.91
N HIS A 254 -8.87 17.30 -15.22
CA HIS A 254 -9.72 16.46 -14.38
C HIS A 254 -9.14 15.05 -14.21
N ALA A 255 -8.51 14.50 -15.25
CA ALA A 255 -7.88 13.19 -15.21
C ALA A 255 -6.73 13.14 -14.21
N ARG A 256 -5.86 14.18 -14.17
CA ARG A 256 -4.78 14.27 -13.19
C ARG A 256 -5.29 14.41 -11.75
N ARG A 257 -6.40 15.13 -11.53
CA ARG A 257 -7.06 15.18 -10.22
C ARG A 257 -7.57 13.81 -9.79
N LYS A 258 -8.17 13.06 -10.72
CA LYS A 258 -8.60 11.68 -10.48
C LYS A 258 -7.42 10.76 -10.18
N ALA A 259 -6.26 10.96 -10.83
CA ALA A 259 -5.05 10.21 -10.54
C ALA A 259 -4.61 10.38 -9.08
N TYR A 260 -4.60 11.62 -8.56
CA TYR A 260 -4.32 11.89 -7.14
C TYR A 260 -5.37 11.37 -6.16
N GLN A 261 -6.59 11.06 -6.63
CA GLN A 261 -7.65 10.46 -5.82
C GLN A 261 -7.56 8.93 -5.76
N ALA A 262 -6.65 8.31 -6.52
CA ALA A 262 -6.37 6.89 -6.42
C ALA A 262 -5.72 6.55 -5.07
N ASP A 263 -5.88 5.31 -4.61
CA ASP A 263 -5.20 4.82 -3.39
C ASP A 263 -3.67 4.95 -3.56
N ILE A 264 -3.16 4.78 -4.78
CA ILE A 264 -1.74 4.85 -5.13
C ILE A 264 -1.52 5.74 -6.37
N THR A 265 -0.62 6.71 -6.27
CA THR A 265 -0.25 7.62 -7.36
C THR A 265 1.23 7.49 -7.69
N TYR A 266 1.56 7.17 -8.94
CA TYR A 266 2.92 7.22 -9.47
C TYR A 266 3.22 8.56 -10.15
N GLY A 267 4.48 9.01 -10.09
CA GLY A 267 4.99 10.17 -10.82
C GLY A 267 6.44 10.47 -10.50
#